data_AF-A0A3M1R928-F1
#
_entry.id   AF-A0A3M1R928-F1
#
_cell.length_a   1.000
_cell.length_b   1.000
_cell.length_c   1.000
_cell.angle_alpha   90.00
_cell.angle_beta   90.00
_cell.angle_gamma   90.00
#
_symmetry.space_group_name_H-M   'P 1'
#
loop_
_entity.id
_entity.type
_entity.pdbx_description
1 polymer ?
#
loop_
_entity_poly.entity_id
_entity_poly.type
_entity_poly.pdbx_seq_one_letter_code
_entity_poly.pdbx_strand_id
1 'polypeptide(L)'
;FYTTKSEWICFEHSGYARWKAELAVRAMQYSSIKGENVLDLFGGSGSTLIAAEQTGRRAFLMELDPLYCDVIVQRFENFTGKKARRISSAESKVPIV
;
A
#
# COMPACT_ATOMS: atom_id res chain seq x y z
N PHE A 1 9.78 4.21 0.35
CA PHE A 1 8.69 4.24 1.35
C PHE A 1 8.32 5.69 1.63
N TYR A 2 7.18 6.19 1.15
CA TYR A 2 6.80 7.61 1.14
C TYR A 2 5.58 7.88 1.98
N THR A 3 5.53 9.05 2.67
CA THR A 3 4.32 9.89 2.91
C THR A 3 4.49 11.13 3.86
N THR A 4 3.84 12.23 3.43
CA THR A 4 3.46 13.54 4.05
C THR A 4 4.50 14.61 4.41
N LYS A 5 4.48 15.73 3.64
CA LYS A 5 3.78 16.98 4.02
C LYS A 5 3.62 17.93 2.81
N SER A 6 2.38 18.42 2.63
CA SER A 6 1.91 19.63 1.94
C SER A 6 2.27 19.92 0.47
N GLU A 7 1.19 20.02 -0.33
CA GLU A 7 1.03 20.76 -1.60
C GLU A 7 1.69 20.20 -2.87
N TRP A 8 1.01 19.25 -3.52
CA TRP A 8 0.98 19.15 -4.99
C TRP A 8 -0.42 18.72 -5.44
N ILE A 9 -1.17 19.67 -5.99
CA ILE A 9 -2.37 19.38 -6.79
C ILE A 9 -1.86 18.79 -8.11
N CYS A 10 -2.12 17.51 -8.37
CA CYS A 10 -1.91 16.92 -9.68
C CYS A 10 -3.22 16.30 -10.18
N PHE A 11 -3.67 16.89 -11.28
CA PHE A 11 -4.85 16.58 -12.07
C PHE A 11 -4.89 15.13 -12.58
N GLU A 12 -6.13 14.68 -12.82
CA GLU A 12 -6.56 13.47 -13.53
C GLU A 12 -5.50 12.86 -14.48
N HIS A 13 -5.18 11.57 -14.28
CA HIS A 13 -4.66 10.72 -15.35
C HIS A 13 -5.44 9.39 -15.36
N SER A 14 -6.41 9.34 -16.26
CA SER A 14 -7.25 8.20 -16.62
C SER A 14 -6.45 7.13 -17.39
N GLY A 15 -5.37 6.61 -16.81
CA GLY A 15 -4.48 5.61 -17.45
C GLY A 15 -3.91 4.53 -16.53
N TYR A 16 -4.10 4.62 -15.22
CA TYR A 16 -3.58 3.63 -14.27
C TYR A 16 -4.55 2.44 -14.14
N ALA A 17 -4.08 1.23 -14.44
CA ALA A 17 -4.85 0.00 -14.32
C ALA A 17 -5.22 -0.26 -12.84
N ARG A 18 -6.39 0.20 -12.42
CA ARG A 18 -6.92 0.00 -11.07
C ARG A 18 -7.58 -1.39 -11.00
N TRP A 19 -6.80 -2.38 -10.57
CA TRP A 19 -7.33 -3.74 -10.39
C TRP A 19 -8.22 -3.81 -9.14
N LYS A 20 -9.27 -4.65 -9.20
CA LYS A 20 -10.16 -4.91 -8.05
C LYS A 20 -9.39 -5.69 -6.98
N ALA A 21 -9.45 -5.23 -5.73
CA ALA A 21 -8.78 -5.87 -4.59
C ALA A 21 -9.37 -7.26 -4.24
N GLU A 22 -10.56 -7.57 -4.74
CA GLU A 22 -11.31 -8.80 -4.45
C GLU A 22 -10.51 -10.09 -4.67
N LEU A 23 -9.72 -10.18 -5.75
CA LEU A 23 -8.91 -11.37 -6.02
C LEU A 23 -7.83 -11.57 -4.95
N ALA A 24 -7.17 -10.48 -4.55
CA ALA A 24 -6.16 -10.50 -3.51
C ALA A 24 -6.78 -10.80 -2.13
N VAL A 25 -7.98 -10.29 -1.85
CA VAL A 25 -8.74 -10.62 -0.63
C VAL A 25 -8.97 -12.12 -0.53
N ARG A 26 -9.48 -12.75 -1.60
CA ARG A 26 -9.71 -14.21 -1.61
C ARG A 26 -8.41 -14.97 -1.40
N ALA A 27 -7.35 -14.62 -2.12
CA ALA A 27 -6.05 -15.27 -1.96
C ALA A 27 -5.59 -15.22 -0.50
N MET A 28 -5.60 -14.04 0.14
CA MET A 28 -5.18 -13.87 1.53
C MET A 28 -6.06 -14.65 2.52
N GLN A 29 -7.37 -14.73 2.28
CA GLN A 29 -8.29 -15.47 3.14
C GLN A 29 -8.01 -16.98 3.14
N TYR A 30 -7.56 -17.54 2.01
CA TYR A 30 -7.25 -18.97 1.89
C TYR A 30 -5.81 -19.32 2.26
N SER A 31 -4.86 -18.40 2.10
CA SER A 31 -3.43 -18.70 2.25
C SER A 31 -2.77 -18.18 3.53
N SER A 32 -3.48 -17.40 4.35
CA SER A 32 -2.93 -16.78 5.56
C SER A 32 -3.95 -16.68 6.68
N ILE A 33 -3.49 -16.52 7.91
CA ILE A 33 -4.32 -16.15 9.05
C ILE A 33 -4.32 -14.62 9.28
N LYS A 34 -5.33 -14.12 9.99
CA LYS A 34 -5.40 -12.70 10.35
C LYS A 34 -4.18 -12.32 11.19
N GLY A 35 -3.63 -11.13 10.96
CA GLY A 35 -2.46 -10.61 11.64
C GLY A 35 -1.11 -10.99 11.02
N GLU A 36 -1.07 -11.91 10.06
CA GLU A 36 0.15 -12.26 9.33
C GLU A 36 0.62 -11.17 8.37
N ASN A 37 1.89 -11.29 7.97
CA ASN A 37 2.56 -10.37 7.07
C ASN A 37 2.39 -10.83 5.62
N VAL A 38 2.06 -9.89 4.73
CA VAL A 38 1.96 -10.10 3.28
C VAL A 38 2.99 -9.20 2.59
N LEU A 39 3.84 -9.79 1.75
CA LEU A 39 4.86 -9.05 0.99
C LEU A 39 4.43 -8.94 -0.47
N ASP A 40 4.49 -7.73 -1.02
CA ASP A 40 4.27 -7.45 -2.43
C ASP A 40 5.42 -6.59 -2.97
N LEU A 41 6.20 -7.15 -3.88
CA LEU A 41 7.36 -6.46 -4.46
C LEU A 41 6.99 -5.61 -5.69
N PHE A 42 5.74 -5.70 -6.15
CA PHE A 42 5.24 -5.03 -7.34
C PHE A 42 3.92 -4.33 -6.99
N GLY A 43 4.01 -3.33 -6.12
CA GLY A 43 2.85 -2.68 -5.52
C GLY A 43 1.85 -2.13 -6.54
N GLY A 44 2.32 -1.66 -7.70
CA GLY A 44 1.49 -1.22 -8.82
C GLY A 44 0.38 -0.27 -8.36
N SER A 45 -0.88 -0.64 -8.61
CA SER A 45 -2.04 0.18 -8.19
C SER A 45 -2.39 0.12 -6.69
N GLY A 46 -1.69 -0.69 -5.89
CA GLY A 46 -1.89 -0.82 -4.44
C GLY A 46 -3.01 -1.77 -4.02
N SER A 47 -3.46 -2.66 -4.89
CA SER A 47 -4.59 -3.57 -4.61
C SER A 47 -4.30 -4.54 -3.46
N THR A 48 -3.06 -5.02 -3.33
CA THR A 48 -2.63 -5.90 -2.23
C THR A 48 -2.70 -5.20 -0.87
N LEU A 49 -2.32 -3.92 -0.80
CA LEU A 49 -2.40 -3.12 0.42
C LEU A 49 -3.85 -2.98 0.91
N ILE A 50 -4.77 -2.67 -0.02
CA ILE A 50 -6.19 -2.53 0.31
C ILE A 50 -6.78 -3.87 0.75
N ALA A 51 -6.45 -4.97 0.06
CA ALA A 51 -6.90 -6.30 0.42
C ALA A 51 -6.39 -6.72 1.81
N ALA A 52 -5.13 -6.42 2.14
CA ALA A 52 -4.56 -6.72 3.44
C ALA A 52 -5.26 -5.92 4.56
N GLU A 53 -5.53 -4.63 4.36
CA GLU A 53 -6.28 -3.84 5.34
C GLU A 53 -7.69 -4.38 5.55
N GLN A 54 -8.42 -4.73 4.47
CA GLN A 54 -9.77 -5.32 4.54
C GLN A 54 -9.78 -6.66 5.28
N THR A 55 -8.74 -7.45 5.11
CA THR A 55 -8.64 -8.79 5.68
C THR A 55 -7.94 -8.81 7.05
N GLY A 56 -7.41 -7.68 7.52
CA GLY A 56 -6.70 -7.58 8.80
C GLY A 56 -5.31 -8.22 8.78
N ARG A 57 -4.59 -8.14 7.66
CA ARG A 57 -3.18 -8.53 7.50
C ARG A 57 -2.28 -7.30 7.44
N ARG A 58 -0.99 -7.48 7.68
CA ARG A 58 0.03 -6.42 7.58
C ARG A 58 0.71 -6.52 6.23
N ALA A 59 0.47 -5.57 5.33
CA ALA A 59 1.13 -5.57 4.03
C ALA A 59 2.42 -4.74 4.03
N PHE A 60 3.44 -5.27 3.37
CA PHE A 60 4.69 -4.60 3.04
C PHE A 60 4.81 -4.53 1.53
N LEU A 61 4.82 -3.31 0.99
CA LEU A 61 4.85 -3.08 -0.44
C LEU A 61 6.17 -2.41 -0.86
N MET A 62 6.69 -2.87 -1.99
CA MET A 62 7.75 -2.19 -2.73
C MET A 62 7.20 -1.78 -4.11
N GLU A 63 7.57 -0.59 -4.54
CA GLU A 63 7.26 -0.08 -5.88
C GLU A 63 8.44 0.79 -6.31
N LEU A 64 8.86 0.64 -7.56
CA LEU A 64 10.02 1.32 -8.12
C LEU A 64 9.65 2.69 -8.65
N ASP A 65 8.47 2.82 -9.28
CA ASP A 65 8.01 4.08 -9.84
C ASP A 65 7.46 5.01 -8.74
N PRO A 66 8.07 6.20 -8.52
CA PRO A 66 7.58 7.16 -7.54
C PRO A 66 6.12 7.59 -7.76
N LEU A 67 5.66 7.67 -9.01
CA LEU A 67 4.28 8.06 -9.30
C LEU A 67 3.29 7.00 -8.83
N TYR A 68 3.62 5.73 -9.01
CA TYR A 68 2.80 4.64 -8.47
C TYR A 68 2.86 4.61 -6.94
N CYS A 69 4.01 4.94 -6.33
CA CYS A 69 4.08 5.08 -4.87
C CYS A 69 3.07 6.12 -4.35
N ASP A 70 2.98 7.28 -4.99
CA ASP A 70 2.02 8.32 -4.61
C ASP A 70 0.57 7.87 -4.80
N VAL A 71 0.28 7.18 -5.91
CA VAL A 71 -1.05 6.59 -6.16
C VAL A 71 -1.42 5.58 -5.08
N ILE A 72 -0.50 4.69 -4.68
CA ILE A 72 -0.72 3.70 -3.61
C ILE A 72 -1.03 4.41 -2.28
N VAL A 73 -0.26 5.43 -1.93
CA VAL A 73 -0.46 6.23 -0.71
C VAL A 73 -1.83 6.89 -0.73
N GLN A 74 -2.16 7.63 -1.78
CA GLN A 74 -3.45 8.31 -1.89
C GLN A 74 -4.62 7.32 -1.82
N ARG A 75 -4.51 6.18 -2.49
CA ARG A 75 -5.52 5.12 -2.46
C ARG A 75 -5.71 4.56 -1.05
N PHE A 76 -4.61 4.32 -0.33
CA PHE A 76 -4.67 3.83 1.05
C PHE A 76 -5.29 4.86 2.01
N GLU A 77 -4.87 6.12 1.93
CA GLU A 77 -5.43 7.18 2.79
C GLU A 77 -6.92 7.37 2.54
N ASN A 78 -7.34 7.39 1.27
CA ASN A 78 -8.75 7.52 0.90
C ASN A 78 -9.59 6.32 1.35
N PHE A 79 -9.02 5.11 1.33
CA PHE A 79 -9.73 3.90 1.75
C PHE A 79 -9.87 3.78 3.27
N THR A 80 -8.82 4.14 4.02
CA THR A 80 -8.75 3.91 5.47
C THR A 80 -9.07 5.13 6.31
N GLY A 81 -9.00 6.33 5.73
CA GLY A 81 -9.00 7.60 6.46
C GLY A 81 -7.72 7.85 7.27
N LYS A 82 -6.76 6.91 7.29
CA LYS A 82 -5.50 7.06 8.02
C LYS A 82 -4.53 7.87 7.19
N LYS A 83 -3.81 8.80 7.82
CA LYS A 83 -2.68 9.47 7.19
C LYS A 83 -1.46 8.57 7.23
N ALA A 84 -0.86 8.39 6.08
CA ALA A 84 0.35 7.63 6.01
C ALA A 84 1.49 8.50 6.63
N ARG A 85 2.54 7.86 7.18
CA ARG A 85 3.81 8.55 7.52
C ARG A 85 5.06 7.98 6.83
N ARG A 86 5.93 8.86 6.29
CA ARG A 86 7.28 8.52 5.81
C ARG A 86 8.18 8.26 7.00
N ILE A 87 8.80 7.10 7.04
CA ILE A 87 9.84 6.81 8.02
C ILE A 87 11.19 7.10 7.35
N SER A 88 12.02 7.93 7.98
CA SER A 88 13.38 8.21 7.49
C SER A 88 14.27 6.97 7.66
N SER A 89 15.28 6.79 6.81
CA SER A 89 16.17 5.62 6.89
C SER A 89 16.83 5.46 8.28
N ALA A 90 17.10 6.58 8.96
CA ALA A 90 17.70 6.60 10.31
C ALA A 90 16.76 6.11 11.43
N GLU A 91 15.45 6.02 11.19
CA GLU A 91 14.43 5.67 12.19
C GLU A 91 13.93 4.22 12.09
N SER A 92 14.51 3.44 11.17
CA SER A 92 14.10 2.06 10.85
C SER A 92 14.50 1.08 11.96
N LYS A 93 13.89 1.16 13.14
CA LYS A 93 14.09 0.19 14.24
C LYS A 93 13.37 -1.15 14.00
N VAL A 94 13.14 -1.54 12.75
CA VAL A 94 12.56 -2.85 12.45
C VAL A 94 13.71 -3.85 12.59
N PRO A 95 13.68 -4.78 13.56
CA PRO A 95 14.65 -5.85 13.59
C PRO A 95 14.54 -6.60 12.27
N ILE A 96 15.62 -6.57 11.49
CA ILE A 96 15.89 -7.56 10.45
C ILE A 96 15.99 -8.90 11.19
N VAL A 97 14.90 -9.65 11.14
CA VAL A 97 14.84 -11.05 11.61
C VAL A 97 15.90 -11.89 10.91
#